data_AF-A0A8D9GQB8-F1
#
_entry.id   AF-A0A8D9GQB8-F1
#
_cell.length_a   1.000
_cell.length_b   1.000
_cell.length_c   1.000
_cell.angle_alpha   90.00
_cell.angle_beta   90.00
_cell.angle_gamma   90.00
#
_symmetry.space_group_name_H-M   'P 1'
#
loop_
_entity.id
_entity.type
_entity.pdbx_description
1 polymer ?
#
loop_
_entity_poly.entity_id
_entity_poly.type
_entity_poly.pdbx_seq_one_letter_code
_entity_poly.pdbx_strand_id
1 'polypeptide(L)'
;MTLTGARAWTVGLCNSCVVVMAGRWIMFDNGAWDFKIDNDRMGRAVESSKIRGAEELKTCILAAYGLLGREVSAEMSYWLNDGESEMQIEERYKRNSQSGGMRNVNDKYKGLQQKALVGRAGEAFRVSEFKEIMKLINLTDWRCWDYLEKIDKKLWTRSHFEGERFNVMTSNAAESLNNALLPARDSPIMALFEFIRRKLCTWYVSRRTEISKMKGNVPDNIQKILVEQLVLSTGLLVMPCSTWLFEVTHRPTNFGFTVDLDKRTYTCLEFQKLGLPCRHAIAAGSCRNMQYTMFVCKHHLKETWAETVRGIILPVPDPKDVEVPAEILTVDLYPPTTKRTKGRPGIKRKLSAGEIPVRLLC
;
A
#
# COMPACT_ATOMS: atom_id res chain seq x y z
N MET A 1 -45.53 0.39 -7.44
CA MET A 1 -44.15 0.26 -6.95
C MET A 1 -43.46 -0.80 -7.81
N THR A 2 -43.02 -0.42 -9.01
CA THR A 2 -42.40 -1.30 -10.00
C THR A 2 -40.89 -1.27 -9.80
N LEU A 3 -40.38 -2.24 -9.05
CA LEU A 3 -38.94 -2.52 -8.93
C LEU A 3 -38.51 -3.40 -10.12
N THR A 4 -38.22 -2.78 -11.26
CA THR A 4 -37.45 -3.44 -12.33
C THR A 4 -35.97 -3.33 -11.97
N GLY A 5 -35.42 -4.41 -11.44
CA GLY A 5 -34.06 -4.49 -10.93
C GLY A 5 -32.99 -4.47 -12.02
N ALA A 6 -32.48 -3.28 -12.34
CA ALA A 6 -31.20 -3.14 -13.03
C ALA A 6 -30.08 -3.58 -12.05
N ARG A 7 -29.33 -4.61 -12.43
CA ARG A 7 -28.13 -5.07 -11.72
C ARG A 7 -26.92 -4.49 -12.44
N ALA A 8 -26.09 -3.77 -11.72
CA ALA A 8 -24.88 -3.16 -12.27
C ALA A 8 -23.65 -3.97 -11.86
N TRP A 9 -22.65 -3.97 -12.73
CA TRP A 9 -21.38 -4.69 -12.52
C TRP A 9 -20.28 -3.66 -12.34
N THR A 10 -19.50 -3.80 -11.26
CA THR A 10 -18.36 -2.92 -10.97
C THR A 10 -17.07 -3.65 -11.28
N VAL A 11 -16.12 -2.92 -11.87
CA VAL A 11 -14.89 -3.46 -12.43
C VAL A 11 -13.67 -2.86 -11.72
N GLY A 12 -12.77 -3.70 -11.23
CA GLY A 12 -11.47 -3.31 -10.66
C GLY A 12 -10.31 -3.94 -11.46
N LEU A 13 -9.19 -3.23 -11.56
CA LEU A 13 -8.01 -3.67 -12.32
C LEU A 13 -6.93 -4.26 -11.41
N CYS A 14 -6.39 -5.42 -11.80
CA CYS A 14 -5.17 -6.02 -11.28
C CYS A 14 -4.24 -6.36 -12.47
N ASN A 15 -2.93 -6.50 -12.24
CA ASN A 15 -1.89 -6.63 -13.28
C ASN A 15 -2.12 -7.72 -14.35
N SER A 16 -3.02 -8.69 -14.12
CA SER A 16 -3.36 -9.75 -15.08
C SER A 16 -4.86 -10.07 -15.20
N CYS A 17 -5.70 -9.42 -14.39
CA CYS A 17 -7.12 -9.75 -14.28
C CYS A 17 -7.97 -8.51 -14.01
N VAL A 18 -9.20 -8.54 -14.51
CA VAL A 18 -10.27 -7.60 -14.25
C VAL A 18 -11.22 -8.25 -13.25
N VAL A 19 -11.29 -7.73 -12.02
CA VAL A 19 -12.20 -8.23 -10.98
C VAL A 19 -13.56 -7.57 -11.16
N VAL A 20 -14.62 -8.37 -11.23
CA VAL A 20 -15.97 -7.90 -11.50
C VAL A 20 -16.91 -8.32 -10.39
N MET A 21 -17.64 -7.37 -9.81
CA MET A 21 -18.59 -7.60 -8.71
C MET A 21 -20.01 -7.23 -9.15
N ALA A 22 -20.98 -8.09 -8.81
CA ALA A 22 -22.39 -7.84 -9.07
C ALA A 22 -23.03 -7.09 -7.91
N GLY A 23 -23.96 -6.17 -8.20
CA GLY A 23 -24.69 -5.48 -7.15
C GLY A 23 -25.80 -4.58 -7.69
N ARG A 24 -26.32 -3.73 -6.81
CA ARG A 24 -27.37 -2.76 -7.14
C ARG A 24 -27.05 -1.39 -6.56
N TRP A 25 -27.39 -0.36 -7.31
CA TRP A 25 -27.33 1.02 -6.84
C TRP A 25 -28.52 1.32 -5.94
N ILE A 26 -28.27 1.95 -4.80
CA ILE A 26 -29.27 2.39 -3.83
C ILE A 26 -29.10 3.89 -3.66
N MET A 27 -30.16 4.65 -3.90
CA MET A 27 -30.22 6.06 -3.59
C MET A 27 -30.81 6.25 -2.19
N PHE A 28 -30.10 6.97 -1.33
CA PHE A 28 -30.57 7.34 -0.01
C PHE A 28 -31.31 8.68 -0.05
N ASP A 29 -32.15 8.94 0.95
CA ASP A 29 -33.01 10.13 1.04
C ASP A 29 -32.24 11.46 1.08
N ASN A 30 -30.95 11.41 1.44
CA ASN A 30 -30.03 12.56 1.40
C ASN A 30 -29.44 12.83 0.00
N GLY A 31 -29.88 12.09 -1.02
CA GLY A 31 -29.38 12.17 -2.39
C GLY A 31 -28.05 11.46 -2.63
N ALA A 32 -27.51 10.76 -1.64
CA ALA A 32 -26.30 9.96 -1.79
C ALA A 32 -26.62 8.63 -2.48
N TRP A 33 -25.74 8.18 -3.37
CA TRP A 33 -25.82 6.88 -4.02
C TRP A 33 -24.76 5.95 -3.44
N ASP A 34 -25.14 4.69 -3.21
CA ASP A 34 -24.21 3.64 -2.78
C ASP A 34 -24.46 2.35 -3.55
N PHE A 35 -23.39 1.61 -3.83
CA PHE A 35 -23.44 0.35 -4.55
C PHE A 35 -23.39 -0.81 -3.57
N LYS A 36 -24.53 -1.48 -3.38
CA LYS A 36 -24.61 -2.65 -2.51
C LYS A 36 -24.27 -3.92 -3.30
N ILE A 37 -23.14 -4.53 -2.96
CA ILE A 37 -22.69 -5.82 -3.51
C ILE A 37 -23.73 -6.89 -3.20
N ASP A 38 -24.01 -7.75 -4.18
CA ASP A 38 -24.88 -8.91 -4.04
C ASP A 38 -24.13 -9.99 -3.25
N ASN A 39 -24.45 -10.15 -1.96
CA ASN A 39 -23.77 -11.08 -1.07
C ASN A 39 -23.87 -12.55 -1.54
N ASP A 40 -24.88 -12.88 -2.34
CA ASP A 40 -25.09 -14.23 -2.87
C ASP A 40 -24.21 -14.53 -4.09
N ARG A 41 -23.48 -13.53 -4.60
CA ARG A 41 -22.63 -13.65 -5.79
C ARG A 41 -21.25 -13.03 -5.52
N MET A 42 -20.31 -13.87 -5.10
CA MET A 42 -18.91 -13.48 -4.93
C MET A 42 -18.34 -12.86 -6.23
N GLY A 43 -17.40 -11.92 -6.09
CA GLY A 43 -16.69 -11.34 -7.23
C GLY A 43 -16.04 -12.39 -8.13
N ARG A 44 -15.89 -12.07 -9.41
CA ARG A 44 -15.28 -12.94 -10.43
C ARG A 44 -14.05 -12.27 -11.02
N ALA A 45 -12.99 -13.03 -11.27
CA ALA A 45 -11.85 -12.55 -12.03
C ALA A 45 -12.04 -12.91 -13.51
N VAL A 46 -11.96 -11.90 -14.38
CA VAL A 46 -11.92 -12.02 -15.83
C VAL A 46 -10.49 -11.76 -16.28
N GLU A 47 -9.95 -12.59 -17.15
CA GLU A 47 -8.56 -12.46 -17.60
C GLU A 47 -8.40 -11.25 -18.53
N SER A 48 -7.42 -10.38 -18.28
CA SER A 48 -7.25 -9.16 -19.08
C SER A 48 -6.80 -9.43 -20.51
N SER A 49 -6.15 -10.58 -20.76
CA SER A 49 -5.71 -11.04 -22.09
C SER A 49 -6.87 -11.29 -23.07
N LYS A 50 -8.09 -11.47 -22.55
CA LYS A 50 -9.31 -11.78 -23.33
C LYS A 50 -10.15 -10.54 -23.66
N ILE A 51 -9.72 -9.36 -23.20
CA ILE A 51 -10.46 -8.11 -23.34
C ILE A 51 -9.73 -7.20 -24.32
N ARG A 52 -10.27 -7.02 -25.53
CA ARG A 52 -9.79 -6.04 -26.53
C ARG A 52 -10.75 -4.85 -26.65
N GLY A 53 -11.94 -4.91 -26.04
CA GLY A 53 -12.91 -3.83 -25.98
C GLY A 53 -14.05 -4.05 -24.98
N ALA A 54 -14.93 -3.05 -24.86
CA ALA A 54 -16.03 -3.02 -23.89
C ALA A 54 -17.07 -4.16 -24.09
N GLU A 55 -17.36 -4.54 -25.33
CA GLU A 55 -18.32 -5.61 -25.63
C GLU A 55 -17.78 -7.01 -25.30
N GLU A 56 -16.49 -7.22 -25.50
CA GLU A 56 -15.82 -8.46 -25.11
C GLU A 56 -15.72 -8.57 -23.59
N LEU A 57 -15.49 -7.45 -22.89
CA LEU A 57 -15.57 -7.40 -21.44
C LEU A 57 -16.97 -7.78 -20.94
N LYS A 58 -18.05 -7.19 -21.49
CA LYS A 58 -19.43 -7.57 -21.14
C LYS A 58 -19.68 -9.06 -21.36
N THR A 59 -19.22 -9.59 -22.48
CA THR A 59 -19.35 -11.01 -22.82
C THR A 59 -18.60 -11.89 -21.83
N CYS A 60 -17.37 -11.51 -21.46
CA CYS A 60 -16.57 -12.24 -20.47
C CYS A 60 -17.17 -12.16 -19.06
N ILE A 61 -17.80 -11.04 -18.69
CA ILE A 61 -18.52 -10.89 -17.43
C ILE A 61 -19.73 -11.82 -17.39
N LEU A 62 -20.56 -11.80 -18.43
CA LEU A 62 -21.72 -12.69 -18.53
C LEU A 62 -21.27 -14.17 -18.51
N ALA A 63 -20.15 -14.51 -19.15
CA ALA A 63 -19.55 -15.85 -19.09
C ALA A 63 -19.13 -16.24 -17.66
N ALA A 64 -18.40 -15.36 -16.97
CA ALA A 64 -17.89 -15.62 -15.61
C ALA A 64 -18.99 -15.83 -14.56
N TYR A 65 -20.19 -15.31 -14.83
CA TYR A 65 -21.38 -15.48 -14.00
C TYR A 65 -22.38 -16.53 -14.55
N GLY A 66 -22.05 -17.22 -15.65
CA GLY A 66 -22.90 -18.28 -16.23
C GLY A 66 -24.21 -17.76 -16.85
N LEU A 67 -24.20 -16.53 -17.37
CA LEU A 67 -25.37 -15.81 -17.89
C LEU A 67 -25.37 -15.67 -19.41
N LEU A 68 -24.44 -16.33 -20.12
CA LEU A 68 -24.36 -16.32 -21.58
C LEU A 68 -25.65 -16.88 -22.20
N GLY A 69 -26.24 -16.16 -23.15
CA GLY A 69 -27.47 -16.57 -23.83
C GLY A 69 -28.79 -16.27 -23.10
N ARG A 70 -28.75 -15.57 -21.95
CA ARG A 70 -29.96 -15.03 -21.29
C ARG A 70 -30.23 -13.60 -21.77
N GLU A 71 -31.49 -13.16 -21.77
CA GLU A 71 -31.88 -11.74 -21.98
C GLU A 71 -31.44 -10.86 -20.78
N VAL A 72 -30.14 -10.73 -20.58
CA VAL A 72 -29.55 -9.92 -19.50
C VAL A 72 -28.43 -9.10 -20.12
N SER A 73 -28.54 -7.77 -20.07
CA SER A 73 -27.45 -6.87 -20.47
C SER A 73 -26.56 -6.56 -19.25
N ALA A 74 -25.25 -6.50 -19.49
CA ALA A 74 -24.30 -6.04 -18.49
C ALA A 74 -24.14 -4.52 -18.61
N GLU A 75 -24.74 -3.78 -17.67
CA GLU A 75 -24.45 -2.36 -17.48
C GLU A 75 -23.20 -2.23 -16.60
N MET A 76 -22.16 -1.63 -17.16
CA MET A 76 -20.86 -1.44 -16.50
C MET A 76 -20.76 0.00 -16.00
N SER A 77 -20.47 0.15 -14.72
CA SER A 77 -20.16 1.45 -14.11
C SER A 77 -18.73 1.42 -13.56
N TYR A 78 -17.93 2.42 -13.90
CA TYR A 78 -16.59 2.61 -13.33
C TYR A 78 -16.65 3.56 -12.12
N TRP A 79 -15.74 3.37 -11.19
CA TRP A 79 -15.69 4.12 -9.94
C TRP A 79 -14.81 5.36 -10.12
N LEU A 80 -15.43 6.54 -10.30
CA LEU A 80 -14.81 7.81 -9.90
C LEU A 80 -15.57 8.26 -8.66
N ASN A 81 -14.86 8.38 -7.55
CA ASN A 81 -15.47 8.43 -6.24
C ASN A 81 -16.06 9.83 -5.95
N ASP A 82 -17.35 10.00 -6.23
CA ASP A 82 -18.09 11.21 -5.91
C ASP A 82 -18.86 11.02 -4.58
N GLY A 83 -18.16 11.19 -3.46
CA GLY A 83 -18.80 11.22 -2.14
C GLY A 83 -17.85 11.47 -0.97
N GLU A 84 -16.66 10.88 -1.03
CA GLU A 84 -15.49 11.36 -0.31
C GLU A 84 -14.51 11.88 -1.36
N SER A 85 -14.14 13.16 -1.30
CA SER A 85 -13.04 13.66 -2.14
C SER A 85 -11.82 12.75 -1.97
N GLU A 86 -10.98 12.58 -3.00
CA GLU A 86 -9.68 11.89 -2.86
C GLU A 86 -8.92 12.37 -1.61
N MET A 87 -9.05 13.65 -1.27
CA MET A 87 -8.53 14.27 -0.05
C MET A 87 -9.12 13.69 1.24
N GLN A 88 -10.42 13.38 1.29
CA GLN A 88 -11.09 12.77 2.45
C GLN A 88 -10.76 11.28 2.61
N ILE A 89 -10.63 10.55 1.50
CA ILE A 89 -10.18 9.15 1.51
C ILE A 89 -8.71 9.08 1.89
N GLU A 90 -7.87 9.94 1.31
CA GLU A 90 -6.47 10.07 1.65
C GLU A 90 -6.31 10.56 3.09
N GLU A 91 -7.16 11.46 3.59
CA GLU A 91 -7.20 11.86 5.01
C GLU A 91 -7.68 10.74 5.92
N ARG A 92 -8.62 9.91 5.51
CA ARG A 92 -9.11 8.75 6.28
C ARG A 92 -8.07 7.65 6.29
N TYR A 93 -7.43 7.39 5.17
CA TYR A 93 -6.30 6.47 5.02
C TYR A 93 -5.08 6.98 5.79
N LYS A 94 -4.77 8.28 5.72
CA LYS A 94 -3.76 8.94 6.55
C LYS A 94 -4.11 8.80 8.02
N ARG A 95 -5.30 9.24 8.47
CA ARG A 95 -5.78 9.13 9.87
C ARG A 95 -5.70 7.72 10.44
N ASN A 96 -5.97 6.71 9.63
CA ASN A 96 -6.01 5.32 10.07
C ASN A 96 -4.71 4.54 9.79
N SER A 97 -3.83 5.04 8.93
CA SER A 97 -2.47 4.48 8.75
C SER A 97 -1.71 4.53 10.07
N GLN A 98 -0.75 3.64 10.29
CA GLN A 98 0.05 3.67 11.52
C GLN A 98 0.66 5.06 11.77
N SER A 99 1.09 5.77 10.72
CA SER A 99 1.58 7.15 10.82
C SER A 99 0.50 8.15 11.27
N GLY A 100 -0.73 8.11 10.76
CA GLY A 100 -1.78 9.01 11.24
C GLY A 100 -2.43 8.60 12.57
N GLY A 101 -2.47 7.30 12.88
CA GLY A 101 -2.81 6.80 14.22
C GLY A 101 -1.81 7.28 15.25
N MET A 102 -0.51 7.15 14.98
CA MET A 102 0.57 7.68 15.83
C MET A 102 0.58 9.22 15.89
N ARG A 103 0.29 9.93 14.78
CA ARG A 103 0.17 11.40 14.77
C ARG A 103 -1.03 11.87 15.62
N ASN A 104 -2.21 11.26 15.48
CA ASN A 104 -3.39 11.58 16.30
C ASN A 104 -3.16 11.27 17.79
N VAL A 105 -2.45 10.19 18.10
CA VAL A 105 -2.03 9.88 19.48
C VAL A 105 -1.02 10.92 19.97
N ASN A 106 -0.11 11.39 19.12
CA ASN A 106 0.87 12.42 19.47
C ASN A 106 0.23 13.76 19.88
N ASP A 107 -0.91 14.10 19.29
CA ASP A 107 -1.63 15.35 19.57
C ASP A 107 -2.60 15.23 20.74
N LYS A 108 -3.31 14.10 20.85
CA LYS A 108 -4.26 13.85 21.94
C LYS A 108 -3.58 13.47 23.25
N TYR A 109 -2.45 12.77 23.19
CA TYR A 109 -1.74 12.25 24.35
C TYR A 109 -0.30 12.78 24.35
N LYS A 110 -0.05 13.81 25.17
CA LYS A 110 1.23 14.53 25.20
C LYS A 110 2.38 13.77 25.88
N GLY A 111 2.09 12.68 26.59
CA GLY A 111 3.12 11.93 27.32
C GLY A 111 4.00 11.07 26.40
N LEU A 112 5.32 11.13 26.62
CA LEU A 112 6.33 10.39 25.84
C LEU A 112 6.15 8.87 25.95
N GLN A 113 5.67 8.39 27.10
CA GLN A 113 5.50 6.96 27.37
C GLN A 113 4.35 6.35 26.56
N GLN A 114 3.23 7.05 26.42
CA GLN A 114 2.09 6.62 25.60
C GLN A 114 2.51 6.46 24.13
N LYS A 115 3.24 7.44 23.61
CA LYS A 115 3.73 7.45 22.22
C LYS A 115 4.62 6.23 21.95
N ALA A 116 5.55 5.94 22.86
CA ALA A 116 6.43 4.79 22.74
C ALA A 116 5.66 3.45 22.80
N LEU A 117 4.68 3.32 23.70
CA LEU A 117 3.87 2.10 23.81
C LEU A 117 2.99 1.88 22.58
N VAL A 118 2.34 2.92 22.06
CA VAL A 118 1.53 2.81 20.84
C VAL A 118 2.40 2.50 19.62
N GLY A 119 3.57 3.12 19.50
CA GLY A 119 4.55 2.78 18.46
C GLY A 119 4.94 1.30 18.51
N ARG A 120 5.31 0.81 19.69
CA ARG A 120 5.62 -0.61 19.91
C ARG A 120 4.46 -1.54 19.58
N ALA A 121 3.22 -1.17 19.92
CA ALA A 121 2.04 -1.95 19.56
C ALA A 121 1.85 -2.01 18.04
N GLY A 122 1.95 -0.86 17.36
CA GLY A 122 1.84 -0.78 15.90
C GLY A 122 2.91 -1.60 15.19
N GLU A 123 4.12 -1.63 15.74
CA GLU A 123 5.28 -2.38 15.22
C GLU A 123 5.36 -3.84 15.69
N ALA A 124 4.44 -4.33 16.52
CA ALA A 124 4.48 -5.71 16.98
C ALA A 124 4.34 -6.68 15.79
N PHE A 125 5.20 -7.70 15.74
CA PHE A 125 5.15 -8.71 14.67
C PHE A 125 4.10 -9.78 14.97
N ARG A 126 3.97 -10.15 16.24
CA ARG A 126 3.04 -11.19 16.70
C ARG A 126 1.81 -10.58 17.34
N VAL A 127 0.67 -11.25 17.16
CA VAL A 127 -0.59 -10.89 17.82
C VAL A 127 -0.49 -11.03 19.34
N SER A 128 0.30 -11.99 19.84
CA SER A 128 0.53 -12.14 21.29
C SER A 128 1.26 -10.93 21.88
N GLU A 129 2.36 -10.52 21.26
CA GLU A 129 3.12 -9.32 21.64
C GLU A 129 2.26 -8.06 21.56
N PHE A 130 1.47 -7.90 20.50
CA PHE A 130 0.51 -6.80 20.39
C PHE A 130 -0.48 -6.77 21.57
N LYS A 131 -1.08 -7.92 21.92
CA LYS A 131 -2.04 -8.03 23.02
C LYS A 131 -1.39 -7.68 24.37
N GLU A 132 -0.15 -8.10 24.61
CA GLU A 132 0.60 -7.75 25.82
C GLU A 132 0.84 -6.24 25.92
N ILE A 133 1.25 -5.61 24.82
CA ILE A 133 1.46 -4.16 24.78
C ILE A 133 0.13 -3.42 24.93
N MET A 134 -0.97 -3.88 24.33
CA MET A 134 -2.29 -3.29 24.52
C MET A 134 -2.78 -3.38 25.97
N LYS A 135 -2.51 -4.47 26.68
CA LYS A 135 -2.76 -4.55 28.13
C LYS A 135 -1.94 -3.53 28.89
N LEU A 136 -0.67 -3.35 28.55
CA LEU A 136 0.19 -2.34 29.17
C LEU A 136 -0.29 -0.92 28.89
N ILE A 137 -0.77 -0.64 27.67
CA ILE A 137 -1.40 0.65 27.34
C ILE A 137 -2.63 0.88 28.20
N ASN A 138 -3.51 -0.12 28.38
CA ASN A 138 -4.70 0.01 29.23
C ASN A 138 -4.35 0.33 30.69
N LEU A 139 -3.33 -0.34 31.23
CA LEU A 139 -2.84 -0.09 32.60
C LEU A 139 -2.21 1.30 32.75
N THR A 140 -1.57 1.81 31.70
CA THR A 140 -0.88 3.11 31.72
C THR A 140 -1.87 4.26 31.49
N ASP A 141 -2.76 4.12 30.51
CA ASP A 141 -3.76 5.11 30.11
C ASP A 141 -4.94 4.42 29.39
N TRP A 142 -6.00 4.15 30.14
CA TRP A 142 -7.21 3.50 29.62
C TRP A 142 -7.90 4.32 28.51
N ARG A 143 -7.77 5.66 28.50
CA ARG A 143 -8.39 6.52 27.47
C ARG A 143 -7.71 6.33 26.13
N CYS A 144 -6.37 6.21 26.16
CA CYS A 144 -5.58 5.88 24.99
C CYS A 144 -5.95 4.50 24.46
N TRP A 145 -6.08 3.51 25.34
CA TRP A 145 -6.54 2.17 24.97
C TRP A 145 -7.93 2.16 24.32
N ASP A 146 -8.92 2.82 24.93
CA ASP A 146 -10.30 2.91 24.40
C ASP A 146 -10.34 3.59 23.03
N TYR A 147 -9.52 4.63 22.83
CA TYR A 147 -9.38 5.26 21.52
C TYR A 147 -8.81 4.31 20.46
N LEU A 148 -7.79 3.52 20.80
CA LEU A 148 -7.15 2.59 19.87
C LEU A 148 -8.04 1.40 19.53
N GLU A 149 -8.86 0.92 20.47
CA GLU A 149 -9.82 -0.17 20.22
C GLU A 149 -10.90 0.23 19.21
N LYS A 150 -11.23 1.52 19.11
CA LYS A 150 -12.19 2.05 18.11
C LYS A 150 -11.64 2.08 16.69
N ILE A 151 -10.32 1.96 16.51
CA ILE A 151 -9.68 1.96 15.19
C ILE A 151 -9.45 0.52 14.77
N ASP A 152 -9.80 0.17 13.53
CA ASP A 152 -9.49 -1.14 12.99
C ASP A 152 -7.97 -1.39 13.02
N LYS A 153 -7.58 -2.44 13.76
CA LYS A 153 -6.20 -2.85 14.02
C LYS A 153 -5.45 -3.12 12.71
N LYS A 154 -6.14 -3.56 11.64
CA LYS A 154 -5.52 -3.80 10.31
C LYS A 154 -4.94 -2.52 9.69
N LEU A 155 -5.43 -1.36 10.08
CA LEU A 155 -5.03 -0.08 9.49
C LEU A 155 -3.70 0.41 10.07
N TRP A 156 -3.49 0.22 11.38
CA TRP A 156 -2.37 0.83 12.11
C TRP A 156 -1.37 -0.16 12.72
N THR A 157 -1.63 -1.47 12.68
CA THR A 157 -0.73 -2.49 13.24
C THR A 157 -0.13 -3.40 12.17
N ARG A 158 1.11 -3.84 12.39
CA ARG A 158 1.80 -4.81 11.53
C ARG A 158 1.28 -6.24 11.72
N SER A 159 0.97 -6.62 12.97
CA SER A 159 0.52 -7.96 13.32
C SER A 159 -0.84 -8.34 12.74
N HIS A 160 -1.79 -7.38 12.65
CA HIS A 160 -3.13 -7.63 12.11
C HIS A 160 -3.27 -7.34 10.62
N PHE A 161 -2.28 -6.72 9.97
CA PHE A 161 -2.32 -6.51 8.53
C PHE A 161 -2.08 -7.82 7.77
N GLU A 162 -2.98 -8.15 6.83
CA GLU A 162 -2.97 -9.43 6.11
C GLU A 162 -1.93 -9.50 4.99
N GLY A 163 -1.59 -8.36 4.37
CA GLY A 163 -0.62 -8.31 3.28
C GLY A 163 0.84 -8.13 3.72
N GLU A 164 1.72 -8.00 2.72
CA GLU A 164 3.15 -7.71 2.91
C GLU A 164 3.39 -6.19 2.79
N ARG A 165 3.59 -5.50 3.92
CA ARG A 165 3.93 -4.05 3.92
C ARG A 165 5.42 -3.75 3.80
N PHE A 166 6.31 -4.74 3.94
CA PHE A 166 7.77 -4.57 3.92
C PHE A 166 8.27 -3.41 4.82
N ASN A 167 7.67 -3.26 6.01
CA ASN A 167 7.89 -2.15 6.93
C ASN A 167 7.45 -0.74 6.48
N VAL A 168 6.76 -0.60 5.35
CA VAL A 168 6.19 0.68 4.92
C VAL A 168 4.91 0.94 5.73
N MET A 169 5.09 1.62 6.86
CA MET A 169 4.01 1.92 7.81
C MET A 169 3.51 3.37 7.74
N THR A 170 4.03 4.17 6.80
CA THR A 170 3.73 5.61 6.68
C THR A 170 3.09 5.98 5.35
N SER A 171 2.30 7.05 5.35
CA SER A 171 1.74 7.71 4.16
C SER A 171 2.75 8.63 3.45
N ASN A 172 4.03 8.55 3.81
CA ASN A 172 5.06 9.51 3.36
C ASN A 172 5.23 9.54 1.83
N ALA A 173 4.94 8.43 1.13
CA ALA A 173 5.03 8.37 -0.32
C ALA A 173 4.05 9.36 -0.99
N ALA A 174 2.79 9.39 -0.54
CA ALA A 174 1.78 10.29 -1.08
C ALA A 174 2.07 11.75 -0.69
N GLU A 175 2.51 12.00 0.54
CA GLU A 175 2.93 13.35 0.99
C GLU A 175 4.12 13.88 0.17
N SER A 176 5.12 13.03 -0.07
CA SER A 176 6.31 13.38 -0.87
C SER A 176 5.94 13.65 -2.34
N LEU A 177 5.09 12.82 -2.93
CA LEU A 177 4.61 13.02 -4.30
C LEU A 177 3.81 14.32 -4.42
N ASN A 178 2.86 14.54 -3.52
CA ASN A 178 2.08 15.78 -3.49
C ASN A 178 2.99 17.01 -3.40
N ASN A 179 3.98 16.99 -2.50
CA ASN A 179 4.95 18.07 -2.36
C ASN A 179 5.79 18.28 -3.63
N ALA A 180 6.19 17.20 -4.30
CA ALA A 180 6.95 17.27 -5.55
C ALA A 180 6.15 17.89 -6.70
N LEU A 181 4.82 17.73 -6.70
CA LEU A 181 3.90 18.24 -7.71
C LEU A 181 3.38 19.65 -7.42
N LEU A 182 3.56 20.18 -6.19
CA LEU A 182 3.11 21.52 -5.81
C LEU A 182 3.46 22.62 -6.84
N PRO A 183 4.68 22.69 -7.40
CA PRO A 183 5.04 23.76 -8.34
C PRO A 183 4.23 23.78 -9.65
N ALA A 184 3.66 22.63 -10.04
CA ALA A 184 2.91 22.50 -11.30
C ALA A 184 1.40 22.37 -11.10
N ARG A 185 0.92 22.44 -9.84
CA ARG A 185 -0.47 22.17 -9.48
C ARG A 185 -1.47 23.12 -10.14
N ASP A 186 -1.08 24.39 -10.29
CA ASP A 186 -1.94 25.44 -10.87
C ASP A 186 -1.65 25.66 -12.37
N SER A 187 -0.82 24.81 -12.99
CA SER A 187 -0.46 24.89 -14.40
C SER A 187 -1.57 24.32 -15.29
N PRO A 188 -1.68 24.76 -16.56
CA PRO A 188 -2.51 24.08 -17.56
C PRO A 188 -2.19 22.60 -17.65
N ILE A 189 -3.17 21.76 -17.99
CA ILE A 189 -3.06 20.30 -17.99
C ILE A 189 -1.84 19.78 -18.76
N MET A 190 -1.56 20.36 -19.93
CA MET A 190 -0.39 20.01 -20.75
C MET A 190 0.93 20.30 -20.04
N ALA A 191 1.01 21.45 -19.35
CA ALA A 191 2.20 21.84 -18.61
C ALA A 191 2.40 20.97 -17.34
N LEU A 192 1.30 20.55 -16.70
CA LEU A 192 1.36 19.60 -15.58
C LEU A 192 1.88 18.23 -16.03
N PHE A 193 1.36 17.69 -17.15
CA PHE A 193 1.85 16.42 -17.69
C PHE A 193 3.32 16.48 -18.08
N GLU A 194 3.75 17.56 -18.75
CA GLU A 194 5.15 17.74 -19.11
C GLU A 194 6.06 17.87 -17.87
N PHE A 195 5.58 18.55 -16.82
CA PHE A 195 6.30 18.61 -15.55
C PHE A 195 6.44 17.23 -14.90
N ILE A 196 5.36 16.45 -14.83
CA ILE A 196 5.37 15.08 -14.30
C ILE A 196 6.34 14.21 -15.11
N ARG A 197 6.26 14.26 -16.44
CA ARG A 197 7.14 13.51 -17.34
C ARG A 197 8.60 13.83 -17.06
N ARG A 198 8.98 15.11 -17.00
CA ARG A 198 10.35 15.55 -16.68
C ARG A 198 10.80 15.07 -15.30
N LYS A 199 9.95 15.18 -14.28
CA LYS A 199 10.25 14.69 -12.92
C LYS A 199 10.53 13.19 -12.90
N LEU A 200 9.65 12.40 -13.52
CA LEU A 200 9.82 10.95 -13.62
C LEU A 200 11.09 10.59 -14.40
N CYS A 201 11.36 11.23 -15.53
CA CYS A 201 12.62 11.05 -16.28
C CYS A 201 13.85 11.26 -15.37
N THR A 202 13.90 12.40 -14.66
CA THR A 202 15.02 12.73 -13.77
C THR A 202 15.15 11.71 -12.63
N TRP A 203 14.03 11.33 -11.99
CA TRP A 203 14.03 10.32 -10.92
C TRP A 203 14.49 8.96 -11.41
N TYR A 204 14.03 8.50 -12.58
CA TYR A 204 14.41 7.21 -13.13
C TYR A 204 15.89 7.19 -13.54
N VAL A 205 16.40 8.26 -14.14
CA VAL A 205 17.84 8.39 -14.45
C VAL A 205 18.66 8.39 -13.16
N SER A 206 18.30 9.22 -12.17
CA SER A 206 18.99 9.27 -10.88
C SER A 206 18.99 7.91 -10.21
N ARG A 207 17.84 7.24 -10.12
CA ARG A 207 17.70 5.93 -9.48
C ARG A 207 18.50 4.84 -10.19
N ARG A 208 18.53 4.83 -11.53
CA ARG A 208 19.39 3.92 -12.31
C ARG A 208 20.87 4.16 -12.05
N THR A 209 21.30 5.41 -12.00
CA THR A 209 22.69 5.79 -11.68
C THR A 209 23.09 5.36 -10.27
N GLU A 210 22.19 5.50 -9.29
CA GLU A 210 22.47 5.03 -7.93
C GLU A 210 22.53 3.50 -7.87
N ILE A 211 21.60 2.80 -8.52
CA ILE A 211 21.61 1.34 -8.61
C ILE A 211 22.88 0.83 -9.30
N SER A 212 23.33 1.46 -10.39
CA SER A 212 24.53 1.02 -11.11
C SER A 212 25.79 1.11 -10.25
N LYS A 213 25.89 2.12 -9.38
CA LYS A 213 27.00 2.29 -8.42
C LYS A 213 26.98 1.29 -7.26
N MET A 214 25.85 0.67 -6.94
CA MET A 214 25.76 -0.28 -5.82
C MET A 214 26.66 -1.49 -6.04
N LYS A 215 27.40 -1.88 -5.00
CA LYS A 215 28.25 -3.08 -4.99
C LYS A 215 27.46 -4.28 -4.49
N GLY A 216 27.58 -5.42 -5.18
CA GLY A 216 26.84 -6.64 -4.82
C GLY A 216 25.34 -6.56 -5.14
N ASN A 217 24.58 -7.56 -4.67
CA ASN A 217 23.14 -7.69 -4.96
C ASN A 217 22.24 -7.14 -3.83
N VAL A 218 22.79 -6.85 -2.65
CA VAL A 218 22.03 -6.32 -1.51
C VAL A 218 22.30 -4.81 -1.39
N PRO A 219 21.28 -3.95 -1.46
CA PRO A 219 21.45 -2.50 -1.30
C PRO A 219 21.99 -2.09 0.08
N ASP A 220 22.79 -1.01 0.15
CA ASP A 220 23.47 -0.57 1.37
C ASP A 220 22.54 -0.30 2.56
N ASN A 221 21.34 0.25 2.30
CA ASN A 221 20.35 0.49 3.35
C ASN A 221 19.80 -0.82 3.94
N ILE A 222 19.67 -1.86 3.12
CA ILE A 222 19.30 -3.21 3.57
C ILE A 222 20.47 -3.85 4.29
N GLN A 223 21.69 -3.71 3.74
CA GLN A 223 22.92 -4.21 4.36
C GLN A 223 23.09 -3.68 5.78
N LYS A 224 22.81 -2.39 6.02
CA LYS A 224 22.85 -1.79 7.36
C LYS A 224 21.89 -2.50 8.34
N ILE A 225 20.65 -2.74 7.92
CA ILE A 225 19.64 -3.46 8.73
C ILE A 225 20.13 -4.89 9.03
N LEU A 226 20.70 -5.58 8.03
CA LEU A 226 21.23 -6.94 8.21
C LEU A 226 22.40 -6.98 9.20
N VAL A 227 23.29 -5.99 9.17
CA VAL A 227 24.40 -5.88 10.13
C VAL A 227 23.88 -5.66 11.55
N GLU A 228 22.85 -4.82 11.73
CA GLU A 228 22.20 -4.64 13.04
C GLU A 228 21.59 -5.96 13.54
N GLN A 229 20.89 -6.70 12.67
CA GLN A 229 20.33 -8.01 13.01
C GLN A 229 21.41 -9.06 13.29
N LEU A 230 22.55 -9.00 12.60
CA LEU A 230 23.71 -9.85 12.86
C LEU A 230 24.28 -9.61 14.25
N VAL A 231 24.47 -8.34 14.66
CA VAL A 231 24.90 -8.01 16.03
C VAL A 231 23.89 -8.53 17.05
N LEU A 232 22.58 -8.34 16.82
CA LEU A 232 21.54 -8.84 17.72
C LEU A 232 21.41 -10.37 17.74
N SER A 233 21.94 -11.07 16.73
CA SER A 233 22.00 -12.53 16.70
C SER A 233 23.12 -13.07 17.60
N THR A 234 24.12 -12.23 17.92
CA THR A 234 25.22 -12.63 18.80
C THR A 234 24.68 -12.95 20.20
N GLY A 235 24.80 -14.21 20.59
CA GLY A 235 24.39 -14.69 21.89
C GLY A 235 22.99 -15.28 21.99
N LEU A 236 22.33 -15.53 20.86
CA LEU A 236 21.23 -16.48 20.80
C LEU A 236 21.78 -17.91 20.90
N LEU A 237 21.09 -18.78 21.64
CA LEU A 237 21.40 -20.21 21.65
C LEU A 237 20.64 -20.88 20.50
N VAL A 238 21.35 -21.65 19.68
CA VAL A 238 20.80 -22.31 18.50
C VAL A 238 20.92 -23.81 18.71
N MET A 239 19.79 -24.51 18.63
CA MET A 239 19.70 -25.96 18.65
C MET A 239 19.17 -26.44 17.29
N PRO A 240 19.97 -27.13 16.47
CA PRO A 240 19.50 -27.73 15.24
C PRO A 240 18.51 -28.88 15.53
N CYS A 241 17.29 -28.79 15.00
CA CYS A 241 16.31 -29.88 15.05
C CYS A 241 16.38 -30.77 13.80
N SER A 242 16.80 -30.21 12.66
CA SER A 242 17.04 -30.92 11.41
C SER A 242 18.10 -30.20 10.56
N THR A 243 18.23 -30.56 9.28
CA THR A 243 19.08 -29.85 8.31
C THR A 243 18.70 -28.37 8.17
N TRP A 244 17.41 -28.08 8.14
CA TRP A 244 16.86 -26.75 7.85
C TRP A 244 16.05 -26.14 8.99
N LEU A 245 15.72 -26.93 10.02
CA LEU A 245 14.90 -26.54 11.16
C LEU A 245 15.75 -26.33 12.40
N PHE A 246 15.55 -25.21 13.09
CA PHE A 246 16.30 -24.81 14.27
C PHE A 246 15.37 -24.26 15.34
N GLU A 247 15.71 -24.53 16.58
CA GLU A 247 15.20 -23.81 17.74
C GLU A 247 16.23 -22.76 18.16
N VAL A 248 15.78 -21.51 18.30
CA VAL A 248 16.61 -20.37 18.66
C VAL A 248 16.04 -19.70 19.91
N THR A 249 16.78 -19.78 21.01
CA THR A 249 16.34 -19.33 22.33
C THR A 249 17.09 -18.08 22.79
N HIS A 250 16.35 -17.17 23.44
CA HIS A 250 16.90 -15.96 24.06
C HIS A 250 17.40 -16.30 25.48
N ARG A 251 18.70 -16.16 25.74
CA ARG A 251 19.30 -16.47 27.06
C ARG A 251 18.64 -15.78 28.27
N PRO A 252 18.20 -14.50 28.20
CA PRO A 252 17.62 -13.84 29.36
C PRO A 252 16.20 -14.31 29.72
N THR A 253 15.44 -14.84 28.74
CA THR A 253 14.00 -15.14 28.91
C THR A 253 13.67 -16.61 28.72
N ASN A 254 14.61 -17.43 28.24
CA ASN A 254 14.39 -18.81 27.77
C ASN A 254 13.23 -18.94 26.76
N PHE A 255 12.87 -17.85 26.09
CA PHE A 255 11.82 -17.86 25.08
C PHE A 255 12.40 -18.36 23.75
N GLY A 256 11.85 -19.47 23.25
CA GLY A 256 12.28 -20.14 22.02
C GLY A 256 11.51 -19.71 20.78
N PHE A 257 12.21 -19.70 19.65
CA PHE A 257 11.66 -19.47 18.33
C PHE A 257 12.05 -20.60 17.39
N THR A 258 11.12 -21.05 16.56
CA THR A 258 11.40 -22.03 15.52
C THR A 258 11.71 -21.32 14.21
N VAL A 259 12.79 -21.73 13.57
CA VAL A 259 13.29 -21.17 12.32
C VAL A 259 13.43 -22.31 11.31
N ASP A 260 12.62 -22.29 10.26
CA ASP A 260 12.77 -23.16 9.08
C ASP A 260 13.39 -22.33 7.95
N LEU A 261 14.67 -22.57 7.67
CA LEU A 261 15.44 -21.82 6.66
C LEU A 261 15.09 -22.22 5.22
N ASP A 262 14.58 -23.43 5.00
CA ASP A 262 14.21 -23.93 3.66
C ASP A 262 12.89 -23.29 3.22
N LYS A 263 11.86 -23.39 4.07
CA LYS A 263 10.55 -22.78 3.81
C LYS A 263 10.54 -21.27 4.07
N ARG A 264 11.61 -20.74 4.68
CA ARG A 264 11.70 -19.35 5.17
C ARG A 264 10.52 -18.99 6.10
N THR A 265 10.14 -19.93 6.97
CA THR A 265 9.03 -19.78 7.92
C THR A 265 9.55 -19.70 9.35
N TYR A 266 9.31 -18.57 10.02
CA TYR A 266 9.86 -18.28 11.36
C TYR A 266 8.74 -17.91 12.32
N THR A 267 8.76 -18.44 13.54
CA THR A 267 7.70 -18.15 14.53
C THR A 267 7.76 -16.72 15.07
N CYS A 268 8.85 -15.98 14.86
CA CYS A 268 8.94 -14.57 15.20
C CYS A 268 8.15 -13.66 14.25
N LEU A 269 7.74 -14.15 13.07
CA LEU A 269 6.99 -13.45 12.02
C LEU A 269 7.69 -12.24 11.37
N GLU A 270 8.92 -11.92 11.77
CA GLU A 270 9.67 -10.78 11.23
C GLU A 270 9.90 -10.93 9.72
N PHE A 271 10.37 -12.10 9.27
CA PHE A 271 10.60 -12.34 7.84
C PHE A 271 9.30 -12.31 7.04
N GLN A 272 8.22 -12.88 7.57
CA GLN A 272 6.91 -12.92 6.89
C GLN A 272 6.32 -11.53 6.68
N LYS A 273 6.71 -10.54 7.51
CA LYS A 273 6.24 -9.16 7.40
C LYS A 273 7.23 -8.25 6.67
N LEU A 274 8.53 -8.51 6.77
CA LEU A 274 9.58 -7.62 6.25
C LEU A 274 10.29 -8.16 5.01
N GLY A 275 10.27 -9.47 4.75
CA GLY A 275 11.09 -10.11 3.72
C GLY A 275 12.60 -10.05 4.01
N LEU A 276 13.00 -9.77 5.26
CA LEU A 276 14.40 -9.70 5.68
C LEU A 276 14.66 -10.76 6.76
N PRO A 277 15.82 -11.46 6.74
CA PRO A 277 16.16 -12.40 7.79
C PRO A 277 16.30 -11.65 9.11
N CYS A 278 15.57 -12.11 10.12
CA CYS A 278 15.68 -11.64 11.48
C CYS A 278 16.93 -12.23 12.17
N ARG A 279 17.31 -11.67 13.31
CA ARG A 279 18.38 -12.21 14.17
C ARG A 279 18.31 -13.72 14.41
N HIS A 280 17.11 -14.31 14.52
CA HIS A 280 16.96 -15.76 14.71
C HIS A 280 17.38 -16.55 13.47
N ALA A 281 16.94 -16.10 12.29
CA ALA A 281 17.33 -16.71 11.02
C ALA A 281 18.83 -16.55 10.75
N ILE A 282 19.40 -15.39 11.10
CA ILE A 282 20.84 -15.15 10.98
C ILE A 282 21.64 -16.07 11.90
N ALA A 283 21.22 -16.24 13.16
CA ALA A 283 21.86 -17.18 14.09
C ALA A 283 21.80 -18.63 13.58
N ALA A 284 20.63 -19.08 13.11
CA ALA A 284 20.44 -20.41 12.53
C ALA A 284 21.32 -20.63 11.28
N GLY A 285 21.34 -19.67 10.36
CA GLY A 285 22.19 -19.73 9.17
C GLY A 285 23.68 -19.77 9.50
N SER A 286 24.10 -18.98 10.50
CA SER A 286 25.49 -18.93 10.96
C SER A 286 25.94 -20.27 11.56
N CYS A 287 25.06 -20.99 12.26
CA CYS A 287 25.31 -22.35 12.75
C CYS A 287 25.64 -23.35 11.62
N ARG A 288 25.19 -23.08 10.38
CA ARG A 288 25.49 -23.88 9.17
C ARG A 288 26.49 -23.21 8.23
N ASN A 289 27.18 -22.16 8.68
CA ASN A 289 28.11 -21.38 7.86
C ASN A 289 27.49 -20.83 6.55
N MET A 290 26.18 -20.51 6.60
CA MET A 290 25.45 -19.91 5.49
C MET A 290 25.46 -18.39 5.60
N GLN A 291 25.60 -17.70 4.47
CA GLN A 291 25.54 -16.24 4.48
C GLN A 291 24.10 -15.76 4.65
N TYR A 292 23.89 -14.82 5.57
CA TYR A 292 22.55 -14.28 5.85
C TYR A 292 21.90 -13.59 4.65
N THR A 293 22.71 -13.09 3.70
CA THR A 293 22.25 -12.46 2.45
C THR A 293 21.44 -13.41 1.56
N MET A 294 21.65 -14.73 1.67
CA MET A 294 20.91 -15.75 0.92
C MET A 294 19.42 -15.80 1.28
N PHE A 295 19.09 -15.37 2.51
CA PHE A 295 17.73 -15.39 3.02
C PHE A 295 16.96 -14.09 2.78
N VAL A 296 17.57 -13.09 2.13
CA VAL A 296 16.89 -11.84 1.76
C VAL A 296 15.82 -12.13 0.71
N CYS A 297 14.63 -11.52 0.86
CA CYS A 297 13.57 -11.62 -0.12
C CYS A 297 13.94 -10.90 -1.41
N LYS A 298 13.57 -11.48 -2.57
CA LYS A 298 13.87 -10.94 -3.90
C LYS A 298 13.49 -9.46 -4.07
N HIS A 299 12.42 -8.99 -3.41
CA HIS A 299 11.94 -7.60 -3.51
C HIS A 299 12.93 -6.57 -2.93
N HIS A 300 13.89 -7.00 -2.12
CA HIS A 300 14.94 -6.16 -1.54
C HIS A 300 16.27 -6.23 -2.29
N LEU A 301 16.35 -7.03 -3.37
CA LEU A 301 17.57 -7.19 -4.15
C LEU A 301 17.70 -6.13 -5.24
N LYS A 302 18.95 -5.82 -5.55
CA LYS A 302 19.34 -4.85 -6.58
C LYS A 302 18.71 -5.16 -7.93
N GLU A 303 18.66 -6.44 -8.32
CA GLU A 303 18.04 -6.89 -9.57
C GLU A 303 16.58 -6.45 -9.68
N THR A 304 15.77 -6.71 -8.66
CA THR A 304 14.35 -6.31 -8.65
C THR A 304 14.21 -4.78 -8.66
N TRP A 305 15.07 -4.07 -7.93
CA TRP A 305 15.08 -2.60 -7.94
C TRP A 305 15.42 -2.03 -9.32
N ALA A 306 16.41 -2.62 -10.02
CA ALA A 306 16.78 -2.21 -11.36
C ALA A 306 15.59 -2.37 -12.33
N GLU A 307 14.85 -3.47 -12.19
CA GLU A 307 13.69 -3.76 -13.02
C GLU A 307 12.56 -2.72 -12.86
N THR A 308 12.35 -2.19 -11.64
CA THR A 308 11.34 -1.16 -11.39
C THR A 308 11.60 0.16 -12.12
N VAL A 309 12.85 0.44 -12.50
CA VAL A 309 13.26 1.68 -13.19
C VAL A 309 13.83 1.42 -14.58
N ARG A 310 13.61 0.22 -15.13
CA ARG A 310 14.08 -0.15 -16.46
C ARG A 310 13.42 0.67 -17.57
N GLY A 311 12.14 1.02 -17.38
CA GLY A 311 11.37 1.78 -18.36
C GLY A 311 12.02 3.12 -18.71
N ILE A 312 11.99 3.48 -20.00
CA ILE A 312 12.50 4.75 -20.50
C ILE A 312 11.32 5.62 -20.89
N ILE A 313 11.28 6.83 -20.33
CA ILE A 313 10.31 7.85 -20.71
C ILE A 313 10.96 8.74 -21.76
N LEU A 314 10.44 8.66 -22.98
CA LEU A 314 10.93 9.43 -24.13
C LEU A 314 10.38 10.86 -24.11
N PRO A 315 11.04 11.82 -24.80
CA PRO A 315 10.44 13.12 -25.08
C PRO A 315 9.17 12.94 -25.90
N VAL A 316 8.20 13.85 -25.70
CA VAL A 316 7.03 13.92 -26.56
C VAL A 316 7.49 14.50 -27.91
N PRO A 317 7.37 13.77 -29.02
CA PRO A 317 7.69 14.28 -30.36
C PRO A 317 6.80 15.48 -30.74
N ASP A 318 7.25 16.29 -31.71
CA ASP A 318 6.42 17.37 -32.24
C ASP A 318 5.13 16.75 -32.81
N PRO A 319 3.93 17.24 -32.44
CA PRO A 319 2.68 16.74 -33.00
C PRO A 319 2.61 16.77 -34.53
N LYS A 320 3.39 17.63 -35.18
CA LYS A 320 3.49 17.68 -36.65
C LYS A 320 4.18 16.47 -37.26
N ASP A 321 5.04 15.81 -36.48
CA ASP A 321 5.86 14.68 -36.92
C ASP A 321 5.25 13.33 -36.53
N VAL A 322 4.00 13.34 -36.01
CA VAL A 322 3.33 12.14 -35.48
C VAL A 322 1.97 11.98 -36.14
N GLU A 323 1.75 10.80 -36.73
CA GLU A 323 0.42 10.40 -37.16
C GLU A 323 -0.43 10.05 -35.93
N VAL A 324 -1.34 10.96 -35.56
CA VAL A 324 -2.30 10.73 -34.49
C VAL A 324 -3.45 9.89 -35.03
N PRO A 325 -3.78 8.74 -34.42
CA PRO A 325 -4.92 7.91 -34.83
C PRO A 325 -6.22 8.71 -34.91
N ALA A 326 -7.01 8.48 -35.95
CA ALA A 326 -8.27 9.19 -36.20
C ALA A 326 -9.24 9.13 -35.01
N GLU A 327 -9.25 8.00 -34.31
CA GLU A 327 -10.04 7.78 -33.09
C GLU A 327 -9.76 8.84 -32.02
N ILE A 328 -8.49 9.21 -31.81
CA ILE A 328 -8.07 10.20 -30.81
C ILE A 328 -8.45 11.62 -31.26
N LEU A 329 -8.31 11.91 -32.56
CA LEU A 329 -8.70 13.20 -33.14
C LEU A 329 -10.20 13.48 -32.99
N THR A 330 -11.01 12.44 -32.88
CA THR A 330 -12.46 12.55 -32.65
C THR A 330 -12.88 12.58 -31.17
N VAL A 331 -11.93 12.45 -30.22
CA VAL A 331 -12.26 12.49 -28.78
C VAL A 331 -12.38 13.93 -28.31
N ASP A 332 -13.61 14.35 -28.00
CA ASP A 332 -13.87 15.57 -27.26
C ASP A 332 -13.66 15.36 -25.76
N LEU A 333 -12.60 15.97 -25.22
CA LEU A 333 -12.32 15.97 -23.77
C LEU A 333 -13.04 17.14 -23.10
N TYR A 334 -14.22 16.86 -22.53
CA TYR A 334 -14.94 17.83 -21.71
C TYR A 334 -14.36 17.89 -20.28
N PRO A 335 -14.38 19.08 -19.63
CA PRO A 335 -14.04 19.16 -18.23
C PRO A 335 -14.98 18.27 -17.38
N PRO A 336 -14.51 17.72 -16.25
CA PRO A 336 -15.36 16.95 -15.35
C PRO A 336 -16.60 17.77 -14.98
N THR A 337 -17.79 17.16 -15.08
CA THR A 337 -19.08 17.81 -14.80
C THR A 337 -19.31 17.96 -13.29
N THR A 338 -18.36 18.62 -12.60
CA THR A 338 -18.39 18.82 -11.15
C THR A 338 -18.82 20.24 -10.83
N LYS A 339 -19.78 20.41 -9.92
CA LYS A 339 -20.16 21.73 -9.41
C LYS A 339 -19.01 22.28 -8.57
N ARG A 340 -18.40 23.38 -9.03
CA ARG A 340 -17.38 24.11 -8.26
C ARG A 340 -17.98 24.54 -6.92
N THR A 341 -17.35 24.14 -5.81
CA THR A 341 -17.71 24.64 -4.47
C THR A 341 -17.52 26.15 -4.41
N LYS A 342 -18.47 26.87 -3.80
CA LYS A 342 -18.42 28.34 -3.69
C LYS A 342 -17.13 28.77 -2.96
N GLY A 343 -16.33 29.62 -3.61
CA GLY A 343 -15.13 30.23 -3.03
C GLY A 343 -13.87 30.14 -3.91
N ARG A 344 -12.83 30.92 -3.56
CA ARG A 344 -11.50 30.80 -4.18
C ARG A 344 -10.87 29.47 -3.73
N PRO A 345 -10.39 28.62 -4.65
CA PRO A 345 -9.65 27.41 -4.29
C PRO A 345 -8.46 27.80 -3.42
N GLY A 346 -8.36 27.18 -2.24
CA GLY A 346 -7.20 27.38 -1.37
C GLY A 346 -5.95 26.82 -2.05
N ILE A 347 -4.97 27.68 -2.33
CA ILE A 347 -3.66 27.28 -2.85
C ILE A 347 -2.94 26.38 -1.83
N LYS A 348 -3.08 26.73 -0.55
CA LYS A 348 -2.55 25.95 0.56
C LYS A 348 -3.48 24.78 0.85
N ARG A 349 -2.87 23.60 1.00
CA ARG A 349 -3.57 22.42 1.51
C ARG A 349 -4.21 22.74 2.86
N LYS A 350 -5.45 22.29 3.07
CA LYS A 350 -6.05 22.28 4.40
C LYS A 350 -5.30 21.25 5.24
N LEU A 351 -4.67 21.73 6.31
CA LEU A 351 -3.95 20.86 7.23
C LEU A 351 -4.95 20.00 7.99
N SER A 352 -4.67 18.71 8.09
CA SER A 352 -5.42 17.82 8.96
C SER A 352 -5.12 18.18 10.42
N ALA A 353 -6.02 17.79 11.34
CA ALA A 353 -5.76 17.95 12.77
C ALA A 353 -4.39 17.34 13.13
N GLY A 354 -3.49 18.15 13.68
CA GLY A 354 -2.14 17.73 14.07
C GLY A 354 -0.99 18.18 13.17
N GLU A 355 -1.27 18.69 11.98
CA GLU A 355 -0.21 19.14 11.08
C GLU A 355 0.25 20.56 11.40
N ILE A 356 1.54 20.70 11.68
CA ILE A 356 2.19 21.98 11.92
C ILE A 356 2.75 22.47 10.59
N PRO A 357 2.43 23.69 10.13
CA PRO A 357 3.02 24.24 8.92
C PRO A 357 4.53 24.37 9.11
N VAL A 358 5.31 23.64 8.30
CA VAL A 358 6.76 23.83 8.23
C VAL A 358 7.01 25.23 7.69
N ARG A 359 7.49 26.14 8.54
CA ARG A 359 8.04 27.41 8.08
C ARG A 359 9.34 27.09 7.34
N LEU A 360 9.30 27.13 6.02
CA LEU A 360 10.51 27.32 5.23
C LEU A 360 11.05 28.69 5.64
N LEU A 361 12.10 28.71 6.45
CA LEU A 361 12.91 29.91 6.65
C LEU A 361 13.54 30.20 5.29
N CYS A 362 13.06 31.27 4.67
CA CYS A 362 13.65 31.89 3.49
C CYS A 362 15.06 32.41 3.78
#